data_AF-A0A443P0P8-F1
#
_entry.id   AF-A0A443P0P8-F1
#
_cell.length_a   1.000
_cell.length_b   1.000
_cell.length_c   1.000
_cell.angle_alpha   90.00
_cell.angle_beta   90.00
_cell.angle_gamma   90.00
#
_symmetry.space_group_name_H-M   'P 1'
#
loop_
_entity.id
_entity.type
_entity.pdbx_description
1 polymer ?
#
loop_
_entity_poly.entity_id
_entity_poly.type
_entity_poly.pdbx_seq_one_letter_code
_entity_poly.pdbx_strand_id
1 'polypeptide(L)'
;MDFLPTETPSIARRQGFRSLKLVSVSMDDVLGEIPVGVDYGRLDNGLFYYVRSNSKPKMRAALSLAVKVGSVLEEEEERGVAHIVEHLAFSATQKIHKP
;
A
#
# COMPACT_ATOMS: atom_id res chain seq x y z
N MET A 1 32.43 -3.16 -53.52
CA MET A 1 32.84 -3.96 -52.35
C MET A 1 32.56 -3.08 -51.15
N ASP A 2 31.30 -3.15 -50.74
CA ASP A 2 30.65 -2.19 -49.85
C ASP A 2 30.92 -2.59 -48.41
N PHE A 3 31.70 -1.77 -47.70
CA PHE A 3 31.95 -1.97 -46.28
C PHE A 3 30.86 -1.23 -45.50
N LEU A 4 29.95 -1.99 -44.90
CA LEU A 4 28.90 -1.49 -44.02
C LEU A 4 29.50 -0.78 -42.79
N PRO A 5 28.88 0.30 -42.30
CA PRO A 5 29.29 0.93 -41.05
C PRO A 5 29.00 -0.02 -39.88
N THR A 6 29.99 -0.26 -39.03
CA THR A 6 29.83 -0.99 -37.77
C THR A 6 29.02 -0.15 -36.80
N GLU A 7 27.74 -0.46 -36.63
CA GLU A 7 26.94 0.07 -35.53
C GLU A 7 27.52 -0.41 -34.19
N THR A 8 28.03 0.51 -33.38
CA THR A 8 28.28 0.24 -31.96
C THR A 8 26.94 -0.04 -31.28
N PRO A 9 26.79 -1.15 -30.52
CA PRO A 9 25.58 -1.37 -29.76
C PRO A 9 25.55 -0.34 -28.62
N SER A 10 24.83 0.75 -28.85
CA SER A 10 24.27 1.52 -27.74
C SER A 10 23.09 0.71 -27.18
N ILE A 11 22.89 0.78 -25.87
CA ILE A 11 21.81 0.16 -25.08
C ILE A 11 22.24 -1.12 -24.34
N ALA A 12 22.77 -0.88 -23.15
CA ALA A 12 22.04 -1.25 -21.94
C ALA A 12 22.32 -0.19 -20.86
N ARG A 13 21.47 0.84 -20.79
CA ARG A 13 21.36 1.63 -19.55
C ARG A 13 20.93 0.64 -18.47
N ARG A 14 21.89 0.09 -17.72
CA ARG A 14 21.61 -0.50 -16.42
C ARG A 14 20.90 0.60 -15.65
N GLN A 15 19.58 0.46 -15.46
CA GLN A 15 18.87 1.24 -14.47
C GLN A 15 19.49 0.85 -13.14
N GLY A 16 20.54 1.58 -12.74
CA GLY A 16 21.01 1.60 -11.38
C GLY A 16 19.80 1.81 -10.49
N PHE A 17 19.78 1.13 -9.34
CA PHE A 17 18.78 1.36 -8.32
C PHE A 17 18.62 2.87 -8.16
N ARG A 18 17.45 3.41 -8.54
CA ARG A 18 17.09 4.78 -8.17
C ARG A 18 17.15 4.77 -6.66
N SER A 19 18.21 5.35 -6.11
CA SER A 19 18.38 5.55 -4.68
C SER A 19 17.04 6.09 -4.17
N LEU A 20 16.37 5.31 -3.32
CA LEU A 20 15.18 5.79 -2.64
C LEU A 20 15.64 7.06 -1.93
N LYS A 21 15.07 8.21 -2.29
CA LYS A 21 15.43 9.48 -1.67
C LYS A 21 15.11 9.30 -0.19
N LEU A 22 16.15 9.20 0.65
CA LEU A 22 16.00 9.13 2.10
C LEU A 22 15.26 10.40 2.50
N VAL A 23 14.02 10.23 2.96
CA VAL A 23 13.26 11.32 3.54
C VAL A 23 13.70 11.38 5.00
N SER A 24 14.52 12.37 5.34
CA SER A 24 14.82 12.72 6.72
C SER A 24 13.62 13.47 7.29
N VAL A 25 12.87 12.84 8.18
CA VAL A 25 11.78 13.47 8.92
C VAL A 25 12.24 13.53 10.38
N SER A 26 12.29 14.72 10.97
CA SER A 26 12.47 14.90 12.41
C SER A 26 11.16 14.62 13.13
N MET A 27 11.20 14.22 14.41
CA MET A 27 9.97 13.91 15.17
C MET A 27 9.06 15.14 15.35
N ASP A 28 9.62 16.34 15.25
CA ASP A 28 8.91 17.60 15.40
C ASP A 28 8.32 18.12 14.07
N ASP A 29 8.64 17.48 12.95
CA ASP A 29 8.12 17.88 11.65
C ASP A 29 6.65 17.48 11.51
N VAL A 30 5.79 18.47 11.27
CA VAL A 30 4.39 18.23 10.90
C VAL A 30 4.37 17.61 9.51
N LEU A 31 3.92 16.36 9.42
CA LEU A 31 3.70 15.69 8.15
C LEU A 31 2.64 16.44 7.35
N GLY A 32 2.91 16.70 6.07
CA GLY A 32 1.94 17.30 5.17
C GLY A 32 0.69 16.42 5.03
N GLU A 33 -0.46 17.05 4.78
CA GLU A 33 -1.74 16.35 4.61
C GLU A 33 -1.74 15.39 3.40
N ILE A 34 -0.82 15.61 2.46
CA ILE A 34 -0.69 14.83 1.23
C ILE A 34 0.26 13.65 1.46
N PRO A 35 -0.21 12.41 1.28
CA PRO A 35 0.63 11.22 1.31
C PRO A 35 1.75 11.27 0.27
N VAL A 36 2.97 10.91 0.67
CA VAL A 36 4.13 10.94 -0.24
C VAL A 36 4.26 9.63 -1.01
N GLY A 37 4.34 9.72 -2.33
CA GLY A 37 4.69 8.58 -3.20
C GLY A 37 3.62 7.51 -3.34
N VAL A 38 2.36 7.88 -3.14
CA VAL A 38 1.19 7.01 -3.34
C VAL A 38 0.10 7.77 -4.08
N ASP A 39 -0.67 7.07 -4.89
CA ASP A 39 -1.91 7.59 -5.45
C ASP A 39 -3.00 7.44 -4.38
N TYR A 40 -3.71 8.51 -4.07
CA TYR A 40 -4.70 8.50 -3.00
C TYR A 40 -5.98 9.25 -3.39
N GLY A 41 -7.07 8.96 -2.69
CA GLY A 41 -8.34 9.62 -2.93
C GLY A 41 -9.45 9.09 -2.04
N ARG A 42 -10.68 9.55 -2.32
CA ARG A 42 -11.91 9.15 -1.66
C ARG A 42 -12.92 8.73 -2.72
N LEU A 43 -13.52 7.56 -2.55
CA LEU A 43 -14.61 7.08 -3.40
C LEU A 43 -15.93 7.78 -3.03
N ASP A 44 -16.93 7.71 -3.90
CA ASP A 44 -18.25 8.33 -3.68
C ASP A 44 -18.96 7.83 -2.42
N ASN A 45 -18.70 6.56 -2.03
CA ASN A 45 -19.23 5.96 -0.81
C ASN A 45 -18.46 6.38 0.47
N GLY A 46 -17.45 7.24 0.32
CA GLY A 46 -16.67 7.78 1.41
C GLY A 46 -15.40 7.00 1.78
N LEU A 47 -15.13 5.84 1.16
CA LEU A 47 -13.93 5.05 1.43
C LEU A 47 -12.67 5.76 0.91
N PHE A 48 -11.65 5.84 1.76
CA PHE A 48 -10.33 6.34 1.35
C PHE A 48 -9.46 5.21 0.82
N TYR A 49 -8.72 5.47 -0.25
CA TYR A 49 -7.76 4.53 -0.80
C TYR A 49 -6.37 5.14 -0.91
N TYR A 50 -5.36 4.27 -0.80
CA TYR A 50 -3.95 4.59 -0.99
C TYR A 50 -3.33 3.43 -1.80
N VAL A 51 -2.76 3.74 -2.96
CA VAL A 51 -2.17 2.75 -3.87
C VAL A 51 -0.74 3.12 -4.12
N ARG A 52 0.15 2.14 -3.92
CA ARG A 52 1.58 2.28 -4.21
C ARG A 52 2.04 1.16 -5.12
N SER A 53 2.57 1.52 -6.28
CA SER A 53 3.27 0.58 -7.13
C SER A 53 4.66 0.27 -6.58
N ASN A 54 4.94 -1.01 -6.36
CA ASN A 54 6.23 -1.49 -5.88
C ASN A 54 6.83 -2.48 -6.88
N SER A 55 8.07 -2.23 -7.31
CA SER A 55 8.77 -3.08 -8.28
C SER A 55 9.19 -4.46 -7.72
N LYS A 56 9.23 -4.60 -6.39
CA LYS A 56 9.72 -5.78 -5.67
C LYS A 56 8.90 -5.98 -4.39
N PRO A 57 8.60 -7.24 -4.02
CA PRO A 57 8.75 -8.46 -4.82
C PRO A 57 7.85 -8.43 -6.07
N LYS A 58 8.31 -9.00 -7.18
CA LYS A 58 7.51 -9.08 -8.41
C LYS A 58 6.30 -10.00 -8.20
N MET A 59 5.23 -9.77 -8.95
CA MET A 59 4.03 -10.61 -8.96
C MET A 59 3.36 -10.77 -7.58
N ARG A 60 3.44 -9.74 -6.73
CA ARG A 60 2.75 -9.73 -5.44
C ARG A 60 2.03 -8.41 -5.24
N ALA A 61 0.89 -8.50 -4.57
CA ALA A 61 0.16 -7.36 -4.02
C ALA A 61 -0.02 -7.59 -2.52
N ALA A 62 0.12 -6.52 -1.74
CA ALA A 62 -0.30 -6.49 -0.36
C ALA A 62 -1.55 -5.61 -0.30
N LEU A 63 -2.60 -6.12 0.35
CA LEU A 63 -3.83 -5.37 0.56
C LEU A 63 -4.05 -5.27 2.06
N SER A 64 -4.50 -4.10 2.50
CA SER A 64 -4.84 -3.84 3.89
C SER A 64 -6.08 -2.96 3.91
N LEU A 65 -7.04 -3.33 4.75
CA LEU A 65 -8.24 -2.54 5.02
C LEU A 65 -8.11 -2.02 6.46
N ALA A 66 -8.00 -0.70 6.60
CA ALA A 66 -7.98 -0.06 7.91
C ALA A 66 -9.40 0.41 8.26
N VAL A 67 -9.92 -0.05 9.39
CA VAL A 67 -11.16 0.47 9.97
C VAL A 67 -10.76 1.36 11.14
N LYS A 68 -11.23 2.60 11.17
CA LYS A 68 -10.89 3.60 12.20
C LYS A 68 -11.70 3.36 13.48
N VAL A 69 -11.61 2.15 14.03
CA VAL A 69 -12.26 1.72 15.27
C VAL A 69 -11.34 0.73 15.99
N GLY A 70 -11.39 0.70 17.31
CA GLY A 70 -10.61 -0.22 18.13
C GLY A 70 -11.04 -0.16 19.59
N SER A 71 -10.36 -0.91 20.47
CA SER A 71 -10.76 -1.05 21.88
C SER A 71 -10.80 0.25 22.69
N VAL A 72 -10.06 1.27 22.26
CA VAL A 72 -10.10 2.62 22.86
C VAL A 72 -11.48 3.27 22.77
N LEU A 73 -12.31 2.83 21.82
CA LEU A 73 -13.66 3.34 21.60
C LEU A 73 -14.74 2.42 22.21
N GLU A 74 -14.36 1.39 22.96
CA GLU A 74 -15.31 0.49 23.63
C GLU A 74 -15.83 1.13 24.93
N GLU A 75 -17.14 0.99 25.17
CA GLU A 75 -17.74 1.25 26.48
C GLU A 75 -17.43 0.10 27.47
N GLU A 76 -17.76 0.29 28.75
CA GLU A 76 -17.44 -0.71 29.79
C GLU A 76 -18.09 -2.07 29.51
N GLU A 77 -19.33 -2.06 29.00
CA GLU A 77 -20.08 -3.26 28.62
C GLU A 77 -19.62 -3.87 27.29
N GLU A 78 -18.77 -3.18 26.52
CA GLU A 78 -18.31 -3.59 25.19
C GLU A 78 -16.84 -4.06 25.17
N ARG A 79 -16.24 -4.25 26.35
CA ARG A 79 -14.83 -4.65 26.45
C ARG A 79 -14.53 -5.94 25.69
N GLY A 80 -13.63 -5.84 24.72
CA GLY A 80 -13.20 -6.95 23.87
C GLY A 80 -14.06 -7.17 22.62
N VAL A 81 -15.14 -6.39 22.43
CA VAL A 81 -16.02 -6.52 21.26
C VAL A 81 -15.27 -6.22 19.96
N ALA A 82 -14.42 -5.19 19.91
CA ALA A 82 -13.69 -4.84 18.69
C ALA A 82 -12.82 -6.01 18.19
N HIS A 83 -12.15 -6.71 19.13
CA HIS A 83 -11.32 -7.86 18.80
C HIS A 83 -12.16 -9.08 18.38
N ILE A 84 -13.29 -9.34 19.05
CA ILE A 84 -14.19 -10.42 18.66
C ILE A 84 -14.77 -10.16 17.26
N VAL A 85 -15.17 -8.93 16.96
CA VAL A 85 -15.69 -8.53 15.65
C VAL A 85 -14.62 -8.70 14.56
N GLU A 86 -13.36 -8.37 14.85
CA GLU A 86 -12.24 -8.64 13.94
C GLU A 86 -12.14 -10.14 13.62
N HIS A 87 -12.19 -11.02 14.61
CA HIS A 87 -12.18 -12.47 14.38
C HIS A 87 -13.40 -12.97 13.59
N LEU A 88 -14.58 -12.45 13.90
CA LEU A 88 -15.82 -12.84 13.22
C LEU A 88 -15.81 -12.42 11.75
N ALA A 89 -15.16 -11.31 11.39
CA ALA A 89 -15.02 -10.89 10.00
C ALA A 89 -14.34 -11.95 9.11
N PHE A 90 -13.53 -12.84 9.70
CA PHE A 90 -12.88 -13.96 9.01
C PHE A 90 -13.63 -15.29 9.13
N SER A 91 -14.66 -15.38 9.97
CA SER A 91 -15.30 -16.65 10.34
C SER A 91 -16.41 -17.08 9.37
N ALA A 92 -17.21 -16.13 8.84
CA ALA A 92 -18.19 -16.41 7.79
C ALA A 92 -18.65 -15.12 7.12
N THR A 93 -18.50 -15.02 5.80
CA THR A 93 -19.10 -13.92 5.02
C THR A 93 -20.22 -14.49 4.16
N GLN A 94 -21.21 -13.66 3.78
CA GLN A 94 -22.37 -14.11 2.98
C GLN A 94 -21.97 -14.88 1.71
N LYS A 95 -20.82 -14.53 1.12
CA LYS A 95 -20.31 -15.15 -0.11
C LYS A 95 -19.43 -16.38 0.14
N ILE A 96 -18.87 -16.52 1.35
CA ILE A 96 -17.99 -17.63 1.73
C ILE A 96 -18.66 -18.38 2.87
N HIS A 97 -19.59 -19.26 2.49
CA HIS A 97 -20.13 -20.28 3.36
C HIS A 97 -19.39 -21.59 3.05
N LYS A 98 -18.59 -22.10 4.00
CA LYS A 98 -18.09 -23.48 3.91
C LYS A 98 -19.25 -24.41 4.30
N PRO A 99 -19.60 -25.41 3.47
CA PRO A 99 -20.65 -26.38 3.78
C PRO A 99 -20.32 -27.22 5.01
#